data_AF-M7P6Q8-F1
#
_entry.id   AF-M7P6Q8-F1
#
_cell.length_a   1.000
_cell.length_b   1.000
_cell.length_c   1.000
_cell.angle_alpha   90.00
_cell.angle_beta   90.00
_cell.angle_gamma   90.00
#
_symmetry.space_group_name_H-M   'P 1'
#
loop_
_entity.id
_entity.type
_entity.pdbx_description
1 polymer ?
#
loop_
_entity_poly.entity_id
_entity_poly.type
_entity_poly.pdbx_seq_one_letter_code
_entity_poly.pdbx_strand_id
1 'polypeptide(L)'
;MEERSPVTLVLTYNNSDICFSKGSCNSLKVENNIINRICNGNSFRKSLKRKTIEDEEMSYVPLSSPAVLNSKKPRMIYHGRSFPITRLLEHLDCCTLRSIIETLVDRHPTLFSEVVGLSSLPDLFSVISLLNGMEEQVRCSFPYGGDIRGEYAYNRIRPVLQKFMDALVEYMIIFSPPYQKSRNLTLTFLDHISSMLHRLPEWNNPVHNYYKEELYDSVSNAWISVISSMSKEGFDGINGNEWIAKLIKHNETSGGRFKRVIDTARNELACFFIEKDLNVSFSNNNRLGFDFASCY
;
A
#
# COMPACT_ATOMS: atom_id res chain seq x y z
N MET A 1 53.05 16.86 8.66
CA MET A 1 52.07 15.83 8.28
C MET A 1 50.72 16.32 8.76
N GLU A 2 49.79 16.43 7.82
CA GLU A 2 48.59 17.27 7.82
C GLU A 2 47.57 17.00 8.93
N GLU A 3 47.03 18.10 9.46
CA GLU A 3 45.71 18.19 10.09
C GLU A 3 44.60 18.07 9.03
N ARG A 4 43.41 17.55 9.38
CA ARG A 4 42.12 18.22 9.10
C ARG A 4 40.88 17.49 9.67
N SER A 5 40.03 18.34 10.24
CA SER A 5 38.66 18.18 10.74
C SER A 5 37.64 17.71 9.67
N PRO A 6 36.50 17.08 10.05
CA PRO A 6 35.40 16.82 9.12
C PRO A 6 34.58 18.09 8.84
N VAL A 7 34.48 18.42 7.55
CA VAL A 7 33.72 19.55 7.01
C VAL A 7 32.25 19.16 6.82
N THR A 8 31.39 20.00 7.38
CA THR A 8 29.94 20.12 7.15
C THR A 8 29.65 20.43 5.68
N LEU A 9 28.74 19.70 5.04
CA LEU A 9 28.11 20.14 3.79
C LEU A 9 26.59 20.23 3.96
N VAL A 10 26.17 21.47 4.18
CA VAL A 10 24.82 21.99 3.95
C VAL A 10 24.64 22.12 2.43
N LEU A 11 23.55 21.57 1.88
CA LEU A 11 23.07 21.94 0.55
C LEU A 11 21.59 22.34 0.66
N THR A 12 21.39 23.66 0.72
CA THR A 12 20.14 24.35 0.41
C THR A 12 19.99 24.46 -1.10
N TYR A 13 18.84 24.14 -1.68
CA TYR A 13 18.40 24.74 -2.94
C TYR A 13 16.88 24.93 -2.96
N ASN A 14 16.52 26.14 -3.39
CA ASN A 14 15.20 26.77 -3.39
C ASN A 14 14.32 26.38 -4.59
N ASN A 15 13.03 26.62 -4.39
CA ASN A 15 11.92 26.60 -5.34
C ASN A 15 12.16 27.40 -6.64
N SER A 16 11.62 26.89 -7.74
CA SER A 16 11.02 27.71 -8.80
C SER A 16 9.92 26.94 -9.54
N ASP A 17 8.78 27.61 -9.68
CA ASP A 17 7.58 27.20 -10.41
C ASP A 17 7.82 27.12 -11.92
N ILE A 18 7.30 26.06 -12.57
CA ILE A 18 6.96 26.07 -14.00
C ILE A 18 5.64 25.33 -14.20
N CYS A 19 4.58 26.10 -14.48
CA CYS A 19 3.34 25.61 -15.08
C CYS A 19 3.50 25.52 -16.61
N PHE A 20 3.15 24.38 -17.22
CA PHE A 20 2.60 24.31 -18.58
C PHE A 20 1.61 23.16 -18.73
N SER A 21 0.69 23.36 -19.68
CA SER A 21 -0.64 22.79 -19.83
C SER A 21 -0.69 21.57 -20.78
N LYS A 22 -1.66 20.69 -20.51
CA LYS A 22 -2.43 19.77 -21.41
C LYS A 22 -1.71 18.92 -22.48
N GLY A 23 -1.88 17.60 -22.31
CA GLY A 23 -2.30 16.68 -23.37
C GLY A 23 -1.20 15.92 -24.12
N SER A 24 -1.08 14.62 -23.87
CA SER A 24 -0.99 13.53 -24.86
C SER A 24 -0.28 12.31 -24.26
N CYS A 25 -0.97 11.18 -24.31
CA CYS A 25 -0.51 9.86 -23.89
C CYS A 25 0.78 9.47 -24.60
N ASN A 26 1.79 8.93 -23.90
CA ASN A 26 2.84 8.12 -24.52
C ASN A 26 3.47 7.12 -23.53
N SER A 27 3.15 5.85 -23.80
CA SER A 27 4.04 4.69 -23.87
C SER A 27 5.04 4.42 -22.74
N LEU A 28 4.71 3.37 -21.97
CA LEU A 28 5.56 2.65 -21.03
C LEU A 28 6.88 2.18 -21.69
N LYS A 29 8.00 2.80 -21.32
CA LYS A 29 9.33 2.19 -21.46
C LYS A 29 9.67 1.48 -20.16
N VAL A 30 9.29 0.20 -20.07
CA VAL A 30 9.79 -0.71 -19.03
C VAL A 30 11.18 -1.17 -19.45
N GLU A 31 12.19 -0.82 -18.65
CA GLU A 31 13.58 -1.22 -18.83
C GLU A 31 13.74 -2.74 -18.60
N ASN A 32 13.98 -3.47 -19.69
CA ASN A 32 14.28 -4.90 -19.70
C ASN A 32 15.73 -5.18 -19.27
N ASN A 33 16.07 -4.97 -18.00
CA ASN A 33 17.41 -5.28 -17.47
C ASN A 33 17.50 -6.62 -16.71
N ILE A 34 16.38 -7.34 -16.52
CA ILE A 34 16.35 -8.58 -15.72
C ILE A 34 16.41 -9.85 -16.60
N ILE A 35 16.00 -9.79 -17.86
CA ILE A 35 15.86 -10.98 -18.73
C ILE A 35 17.21 -11.47 -19.30
N ASN A 36 18.24 -10.61 -19.38
CA ASN A 36 19.52 -10.96 -20.02
C ASN A 36 20.50 -11.77 -19.13
N ARG A 37 20.13 -12.10 -17.88
CA ARG A 37 21.06 -12.77 -16.95
C ARG A 37 21.02 -14.30 -16.99
N ILE A 38 20.03 -14.91 -17.63
CA ILE A 38 19.78 -16.36 -17.54
C ILE A 38 20.41 -17.17 -18.70
N CYS A 39 20.88 -16.53 -19.77
CA CYS A 39 21.27 -17.26 -21.01
C CYS A 39 22.77 -17.26 -21.37
N ASN A 40 23.68 -16.72 -20.56
CA ASN A 40 25.11 -16.70 -20.90
C ASN A 40 25.94 -17.68 -20.06
N GLY A 41 25.86 -18.96 -20.43
CA GLY A 41 26.74 -20.02 -19.93
C GLY A 41 27.60 -20.60 -21.06
N ASN A 42 28.90 -20.30 -21.01
CA ASN A 42 30.02 -21.04 -21.63
C ASN A 42 30.12 -21.14 -23.15
N SER A 43 30.97 -20.29 -23.75
CA SER A 43 31.75 -20.65 -24.94
C SER A 43 33.08 -19.90 -24.99
N PHE A 44 34.09 -20.46 -24.32
CA PHE A 44 35.50 -20.21 -24.62
C PHE A 44 36.14 -21.53 -25.07
N ARG A 45 36.35 -21.69 -26.38
CA ARG A 45 37.35 -22.63 -26.91
C ARG A 45 38.23 -21.87 -27.89
N LYS A 46 39.47 -21.62 -27.47
CA LYS A 46 40.56 -21.04 -28.26
C LYS A 46 40.98 -22.04 -29.34
N SER A 47 40.91 -21.62 -30.60
CA SER A 47 41.43 -22.37 -31.76
C SER A 47 42.96 -22.26 -31.82
N LEU A 48 43.66 -23.36 -31.54
CA LEU A 48 45.12 -23.45 -31.62
C LEU A 48 45.53 -23.86 -33.04
N LYS A 49 46.25 -22.96 -33.74
CA LYS A 49 46.94 -23.22 -35.01
C LYS A 49 48.06 -24.25 -34.78
N ARG A 50 48.21 -25.25 -35.66
CA ARG A 50 49.47 -25.99 -35.82
C ARG A 50 49.92 -25.98 -37.28
N LYS A 51 51.18 -25.62 -37.45
CA LYS A 51 52.01 -25.69 -38.66
C LYS A 51 52.30 -27.16 -38.99
N THR A 52 52.30 -27.44 -40.29
CA THR A 52 52.93 -28.57 -40.98
C THR A 52 54.45 -28.56 -40.77
N ILE A 53 55.08 -29.75 -40.69
CA ILE A 53 56.36 -30.12 -41.33
C ILE A 53 56.77 -31.56 -40.92
N GLU A 54 57.30 -32.27 -41.93
CA GLU A 54 58.18 -33.45 -41.94
C GLU A 54 57.59 -34.88 -41.99
N ASP A 55 58.18 -35.60 -42.94
CA ASP A 55 57.80 -36.84 -43.61
C ASP A 55 58.29 -38.09 -42.85
N GLU A 56 57.48 -39.16 -42.78
CA GLU A 56 57.94 -40.56 -43.03
C GLU A 56 56.77 -41.57 -42.98
N GLU A 57 56.76 -42.46 -43.98
CA GLU A 57 55.99 -43.70 -44.16
C GLU A 57 54.46 -43.65 -44.35
N MET A 58 54.09 -43.44 -45.61
CA MET A 58 52.87 -43.94 -46.25
C MET A 58 52.88 -45.48 -46.31
N SER A 59 52.08 -46.14 -45.49
CA SER A 59 51.56 -47.48 -45.76
C SER A 59 50.12 -47.37 -46.29
N TYR A 60 49.90 -47.92 -47.48
CA TYR A 60 48.68 -47.81 -48.27
C TYR A 60 47.51 -48.56 -47.66
N VAL A 61 46.42 -47.88 -47.26
CA VAL A 61 45.08 -48.47 -47.09
C VAL A 61 44.03 -47.40 -47.46
N PRO A 62 42.95 -47.72 -48.22
CA PRO A 62 42.43 -46.84 -49.26
C PRO A 62 41.49 -45.74 -48.78
N LEU A 63 41.44 -44.68 -49.61
CA LEU A 63 40.49 -43.58 -49.61
C LEU A 63 39.05 -44.03 -49.29
N SER A 64 38.55 -43.65 -48.12
CA SER A 64 37.13 -43.42 -47.91
C SER A 64 36.95 -41.93 -47.65
N SER A 65 36.48 -41.19 -48.65
CA SER A 65 36.12 -39.77 -48.52
C SER A 65 35.19 -39.58 -47.33
N PRO A 66 35.43 -38.61 -46.43
CA PRO A 66 34.41 -38.23 -45.46
C PRO A 66 33.27 -37.62 -46.27
N ALA A 67 32.15 -38.34 -46.33
CA ALA A 67 30.90 -37.83 -46.83
C ALA A 67 30.63 -36.50 -46.12
N VAL A 68 30.69 -35.39 -46.87
CA VAL A 68 30.17 -34.11 -46.43
C VAL A 68 28.68 -34.34 -46.20
N LEU A 69 28.31 -34.62 -44.94
CA LEU A 69 26.94 -34.61 -44.51
C LEU A 69 26.45 -33.18 -44.67
N ASN A 70 25.95 -32.88 -45.87
CA ASN A 70 25.09 -31.74 -46.14
C ASN A 70 23.88 -31.89 -45.21
N SER A 71 23.99 -31.32 -44.01
CA SER A 71 22.87 -31.15 -43.11
C SER A 71 21.92 -30.15 -43.77
N LYS A 72 21.04 -30.67 -44.64
CA LYS A 72 19.89 -29.93 -45.13
C LYS A 72 19.18 -29.41 -43.89
N LYS A 73 19.17 -28.09 -43.69
CA LYS A 73 18.45 -27.46 -42.58
C LYS A 73 17.04 -28.06 -42.56
N PRO A 74 16.62 -28.75 -41.49
CA PRO A 74 15.28 -29.31 -41.45
C PRO A 74 14.29 -28.16 -41.64
N ARG A 75 13.32 -28.34 -42.55
CA ARG A 75 12.18 -27.41 -42.64
C ARG A 75 11.59 -27.27 -41.25
N MET A 76 11.39 -26.03 -40.79
CA MET A 76 10.67 -25.78 -39.56
C MET A 76 9.22 -26.25 -39.73
N ILE A 77 8.95 -27.48 -39.28
CA ILE A 77 7.60 -27.99 -39.12
C ILE A 77 7.09 -27.43 -37.79
N TYR A 78 6.01 -26.65 -37.85
CA TYR A 78 5.33 -26.07 -36.70
C TYR A 78 4.64 -27.18 -35.89
N HIS A 79 5.40 -27.96 -35.13
CA HIS A 79 4.82 -28.81 -34.10
C HIS A 79 4.38 -27.94 -32.92
N GLY A 80 3.20 -28.24 -32.39
CA GLY A 80 2.47 -27.46 -31.38
C GLY A 80 3.27 -27.19 -30.11
N ARG A 81 4.09 -26.13 -30.16
CA ARG A 81 4.69 -25.55 -28.96
C ARG A 81 3.55 -25.05 -28.08
N SER A 82 3.57 -25.44 -26.80
CA SER A 82 2.66 -24.90 -25.80
C SER A 82 2.68 -23.38 -25.87
N PHE A 83 1.50 -22.77 -25.80
CA PHE A 83 1.37 -21.33 -25.91
C PHE A 83 2.19 -20.64 -24.80
N PRO A 84 2.99 -19.61 -25.12
CA PRO A 84 3.83 -18.95 -24.13
C PRO A 84 2.95 -18.27 -23.08
N ILE A 85 3.29 -18.44 -21.80
CA ILE A 85 2.53 -17.90 -20.67
C ILE A 85 2.33 -16.37 -20.79
N THR A 86 3.31 -15.65 -21.33
CA THR A 86 3.23 -14.20 -21.54
C THR A 86 2.07 -13.80 -22.44
N ARG A 87 1.76 -14.59 -23.48
CA ARG A 87 0.62 -14.34 -24.36
C ARG A 87 -0.71 -14.78 -23.74
N LEU A 88 -0.68 -15.74 -22.83
CA LEU A 88 -1.88 -16.13 -22.07
C LEU A 88 -2.26 -15.04 -21.05
N LEU A 89 -1.25 -14.47 -20.37
CA LEU A 89 -1.44 -13.40 -19.39
C LEU A 89 -1.90 -12.08 -20.02
N GLU A 90 -1.56 -11.82 -21.29
CA GLU A 90 -1.95 -10.60 -22.02
C GLU A 90 -3.47 -10.44 -22.18
N HIS A 91 -4.21 -11.54 -22.18
CA HIS A 91 -5.67 -11.54 -22.36
C HIS A 91 -6.46 -11.68 -21.06
N LEU A 92 -5.77 -11.80 -19.91
CA LEU A 92 -6.45 -11.95 -18.63
C LEU A 92 -6.79 -10.59 -18.03
N ASP A 93 -8.06 -10.44 -17.65
CA ASP A 93 -8.51 -9.30 -16.87
C ASP A 93 -7.88 -9.29 -15.48
N CYS A 94 -7.78 -8.11 -14.88
CA CYS A 94 -7.18 -7.92 -13.56
C CYS A 94 -7.84 -8.79 -12.47
N CYS A 95 -9.16 -8.97 -12.53
CA CYS A 95 -9.89 -9.82 -11.58
C CYS A 95 -9.50 -11.30 -11.71
N THR A 96 -9.36 -11.78 -12.94
CA THR A 96 -8.99 -13.18 -13.25
C THR A 96 -7.54 -13.43 -12.86
N LEU A 97 -6.64 -12.47 -13.13
CA LEU A 97 -5.24 -12.54 -12.75
C LEU A 97 -5.09 -12.59 -11.22
N ARG A 98 -5.83 -11.76 -10.48
CA ARG A 98 -5.85 -11.79 -9.01
C ARG A 98 -6.30 -13.16 -8.49
N SER A 99 -7.40 -13.70 -9.02
CA SER A 99 -7.89 -15.02 -8.62
C SER A 99 -6.88 -16.14 -8.91
N ILE A 100 -6.19 -16.10 -10.05
CA ILE A 100 -5.14 -17.06 -10.37
C ILE A 100 -3.99 -16.96 -9.37
N ILE A 101 -3.52 -15.74 -9.04
CA ILE A 101 -2.47 -15.55 -8.03
C ILE A 101 -2.93 -16.06 -6.67
N GLU A 102 -4.14 -15.76 -6.23
CA GLU A 102 -4.71 -16.26 -4.97
C GLU A 102 -4.70 -17.79 -4.93
N THR A 103 -5.19 -18.47 -5.98
CA THR A 103 -5.15 -19.94 -6.05
C THR A 103 -3.74 -20.53 -6.11
N LEU A 104 -2.78 -19.83 -6.72
CA LEU A 104 -1.37 -20.25 -6.75
C LEU A 104 -0.71 -20.13 -5.38
N VAL A 105 -0.99 -19.04 -4.66
CA VAL A 105 -0.52 -18.81 -3.30
C VAL A 105 -1.11 -19.85 -2.34
N ASP A 106 -2.40 -20.15 -2.44
CA ASP A 106 -3.07 -21.17 -1.63
C ASP A 106 -2.46 -22.56 -1.81
N ARG A 107 -2.06 -22.89 -3.05
CA ARG A 107 -1.43 -24.17 -3.37
C ARG A 107 0.05 -24.24 -2.99
N HIS A 108 0.74 -23.10 -3.03
CA HIS A 108 2.17 -23.00 -2.78
C HIS A 108 2.46 -21.81 -1.86
N PRO A 109 2.34 -21.99 -0.53
CA PRO A 109 2.49 -20.88 0.43
C PRO A 109 3.90 -20.28 0.44
N THR A 110 4.90 -20.99 -0.09
CA THR A 110 6.27 -20.47 -0.28
C THR A 110 6.30 -19.27 -1.23
N LEU A 111 5.35 -19.16 -2.16
CA LEU A 111 5.26 -18.03 -3.09
C LEU A 111 4.72 -16.76 -2.42
N PHE A 112 4.01 -16.88 -1.29
CA PHE A 112 3.44 -15.72 -0.61
C PHE A 112 4.51 -14.67 -0.26
N SER A 113 5.62 -15.10 0.35
CA SER A 113 6.71 -14.19 0.71
C SER A 113 7.39 -13.55 -0.51
N GLU A 114 7.46 -14.27 -1.63
CA GLU A 114 8.04 -13.74 -2.87
C GLU A 114 7.10 -12.73 -3.52
N VAL A 115 5.80 -13.03 -3.60
CA VAL A 115 4.78 -12.12 -4.14
C VAL A 115 4.68 -10.84 -3.29
N VAL A 116 4.68 -10.97 -1.96
CA VAL A 116 4.69 -9.82 -1.05
C VAL A 116 5.99 -9.01 -1.20
N GLY A 117 7.14 -9.67 -1.37
CA GLY A 117 8.42 -8.98 -1.60
C GLY A 117 8.52 -8.27 -2.95
N LEU A 118 7.81 -8.75 -3.97
CA LEU A 118 7.69 -8.10 -5.28
C LEU A 118 6.64 -6.98 -5.27
N SER A 119 5.68 -7.02 -4.36
CA SER A 119 4.69 -5.97 -4.17
C SER A 119 5.27 -4.79 -3.39
N SER A 120 5.03 -3.57 -3.86
CA SER A 120 5.27 -2.38 -3.04
C SER A 120 4.15 -2.22 -2.00
N LEU A 121 4.49 -1.61 -0.86
CA LEU A 121 3.48 -1.13 0.09
C LEU A 121 2.54 -0.13 -0.63
N PRO A 122 1.22 -0.17 -0.39
CA PRO A 122 0.31 0.77 -1.02
C PRO A 122 0.59 2.21 -0.58
N ASP A 123 0.55 3.14 -1.54
CA ASP A 123 0.67 4.57 -1.27
C ASP A 123 -0.62 5.13 -0.65
N LEU A 124 -0.47 6.09 0.27
CA LEU A 124 -1.59 6.69 1.00
C LEU A 124 -2.60 7.36 0.06
N PHE A 125 -2.13 8.16 -0.90
CA PHE A 125 -3.01 8.90 -1.81
C PHE A 125 -3.76 7.95 -2.76
N SER A 126 -3.06 6.90 -3.22
CA SER A 126 -3.68 5.85 -4.03
C SER A 126 -4.82 5.15 -3.27
N VAL A 127 -4.60 4.78 -2.00
CA VAL A 127 -5.64 4.14 -1.17
C VAL A 127 -6.81 5.08 -0.90
N ILE A 128 -6.54 6.34 -0.54
CA ILE A 128 -7.59 7.34 -0.33
C ILE A 128 -8.45 7.53 -1.59
N SER A 129 -7.81 7.61 -2.77
CA SER A 129 -8.52 7.72 -4.05
C SER A 129 -9.41 6.50 -4.32
N LEU A 130 -8.90 5.30 -4.05
CA LEU A 130 -9.65 4.05 -4.17
C LEU A 130 -10.87 4.04 -3.25
N LEU A 131 -10.68 4.38 -1.96
CA LEU A 131 -11.76 4.44 -0.96
C LEU A 131 -12.81 5.49 -1.33
N ASN A 132 -12.42 6.66 -1.82
CA ASN A 132 -13.35 7.68 -2.32
C ASN A 132 -14.17 7.13 -3.52
N GLY A 133 -13.54 6.37 -4.42
CA GLY A 133 -14.23 5.73 -5.54
C GLY A 133 -15.26 4.69 -5.07
N MET A 134 -14.94 3.91 -4.04
CA MET A 134 -15.88 2.95 -3.45
C MET A 134 -17.03 3.65 -2.72
N GLU A 135 -16.76 4.73 -1.98
CA GLU A 135 -17.80 5.55 -1.34
C GLU A 135 -18.76 6.13 -2.39
N GLU A 136 -18.23 6.62 -3.52
CA GLU A 136 -19.05 7.12 -4.62
C GLU A 136 -19.90 6.01 -5.26
N GLN A 137 -19.37 4.79 -5.37
CA GLN A 137 -20.15 3.63 -5.80
C GLN A 137 -21.30 3.30 -4.83
N VAL A 138 -21.07 3.41 -3.52
CA VAL A 138 -22.15 3.29 -2.52
C VAL A 138 -23.22 4.36 -2.76
N ARG A 139 -22.81 5.60 -2.99
CA ARG A 139 -23.72 6.73 -3.26
C ARG A 139 -24.52 6.53 -4.56
N CYS A 140 -23.90 5.99 -5.60
CA CYS A 140 -24.56 5.70 -6.89
C CYS A 140 -25.47 4.47 -6.84
N SER A 141 -25.30 3.60 -5.84
CA SER A 141 -26.10 2.37 -5.70
C SER A 141 -27.49 2.62 -5.10
N PHE A 142 -27.74 3.84 -4.61
CA PHE A 142 -29.06 4.22 -4.09
C PHE A 142 -30.16 4.12 -5.16
N PRO A 143 -31.34 3.58 -4.81
CA PRO A 143 -32.46 3.53 -5.74
C PRO A 143 -32.95 4.94 -6.10
N TYR A 144 -33.39 5.11 -7.35
CA TYR A 144 -34.06 6.33 -7.79
C TYR A 144 -35.48 6.38 -7.22
N GLY A 145 -35.67 7.17 -6.17
CA GLY A 145 -36.96 7.39 -5.52
C GLY A 145 -37.28 6.44 -4.36
N GLY A 146 -38.30 6.81 -3.57
CA GLY A 146 -38.66 6.12 -2.33
C GLY A 146 -37.90 6.64 -1.11
N ASP A 147 -38.09 5.97 0.03
CA ASP A 147 -37.37 6.30 1.25
C ASP A 147 -35.93 5.78 1.18
N ILE A 148 -34.98 6.72 1.15
CA ILE A 148 -33.53 6.48 1.12
C ILE A 148 -33.08 5.70 2.36
N ARG A 149 -33.79 5.83 3.49
CA ARG A 149 -33.47 5.20 4.78
C ARG A 149 -34.30 3.94 5.05
N GLY A 150 -35.14 3.55 4.09
CA GLY A 150 -36.02 2.39 4.17
C GLY A 150 -35.29 1.06 3.92
N GLU A 151 -35.97 -0.04 4.25
CA GLU A 151 -35.42 -1.40 4.17
C GLU A 151 -35.07 -1.83 2.74
N TYR A 152 -35.86 -1.40 1.75
CA TYR A 152 -35.57 -1.67 0.34
C TYR A 152 -34.24 -1.02 -0.12
N ALA A 153 -34.01 0.24 0.25
CA ALA A 153 -32.78 0.95 -0.08
C ALA A 153 -31.57 0.30 0.61
N TYR A 154 -31.72 -0.11 1.88
CA TYR A 154 -30.69 -0.85 2.60
C TYR A 154 -30.30 -2.15 1.89
N ASN A 155 -31.27 -3.03 1.60
CA ASN A 155 -31.00 -4.34 1.01
C ASN A 155 -30.31 -4.24 -0.37
N ARG A 156 -30.61 -3.19 -1.13
CA ARG A 156 -29.97 -2.92 -2.43
C ARG A 156 -28.49 -2.53 -2.30
N ILE A 157 -28.17 -1.71 -1.30
CA ILE A 157 -26.84 -1.09 -1.16
C ILE A 157 -25.94 -1.92 -0.26
N ARG A 158 -26.52 -2.72 0.64
CA ARG A 158 -25.84 -3.62 1.57
C ARG A 158 -24.62 -4.33 0.98
N PRO A 159 -24.65 -4.99 -0.20
CA PRO A 159 -23.48 -5.67 -0.74
C PRO A 159 -22.33 -4.72 -1.10
N VAL A 160 -22.63 -3.51 -1.60
CA VAL A 160 -21.60 -2.51 -1.96
C VAL A 160 -21.08 -1.82 -0.70
N LEU A 161 -21.98 -1.51 0.24
CA LEU A 161 -21.62 -0.96 1.53
C LEU A 161 -20.71 -1.92 2.30
N GLN A 162 -21.07 -3.20 2.41
CA GLN A 162 -20.25 -4.18 3.13
C GLN A 162 -18.84 -4.27 2.55
N LYS A 163 -18.70 -4.34 1.21
CA LYS A 163 -17.39 -4.34 0.55
C LYS A 163 -16.55 -3.11 0.88
N PHE A 164 -17.18 -1.94 0.98
CA PHE A 164 -16.50 -0.71 1.38
C PHE A 164 -16.04 -0.77 2.84
N MET A 165 -16.90 -1.24 3.74
CA MET A 165 -16.58 -1.37 5.16
C MET A 165 -15.46 -2.39 5.40
N ASP A 166 -15.50 -3.54 4.72
CA ASP A 166 -14.47 -4.57 4.80
C ASP A 166 -13.12 -4.03 4.31
N ALA A 167 -13.10 -3.34 3.16
CA ALA A 167 -11.90 -2.69 2.65
C ALA A 167 -11.34 -1.65 3.62
N LEU A 168 -12.20 -0.85 4.27
CA LEU A 168 -11.75 0.10 5.30
C LEU A 168 -11.03 -0.61 6.44
N VAL A 169 -11.58 -1.71 6.95
CA VAL A 169 -10.97 -2.49 8.04
C VAL A 169 -9.62 -3.09 7.61
N GLU A 170 -9.54 -3.64 6.40
CA GLU A 170 -8.28 -4.17 5.86
C GLU A 170 -7.19 -3.09 5.76
N TYR A 171 -7.51 -1.92 5.20
CA TYR A 171 -6.55 -0.83 5.10
C TYR A 171 -6.20 -0.23 6.47
N MET A 172 -7.12 -0.20 7.43
CA MET A 172 -6.81 0.21 8.81
C MET A 172 -5.71 -0.66 9.42
N ILE A 173 -5.69 -1.96 9.16
CA ILE A 173 -4.63 -2.85 9.65
C ILE A 173 -3.29 -2.49 9.01
N ILE A 174 -3.26 -2.21 7.70
CA ILE A 174 -2.03 -1.86 6.97
C ILE A 174 -1.44 -0.53 7.45
N PHE A 175 -2.28 0.48 7.71
CA PHE A 175 -1.83 1.77 8.20
C PHE A 175 -1.62 1.80 9.71
N SER A 176 -1.94 0.73 10.43
CA SER A 176 -1.63 0.62 11.86
C SER A 176 -0.21 0.09 12.09
N PRO A 177 0.47 0.48 13.18
CA PRO A 177 1.67 -0.22 13.65
C PRO A 177 1.36 -1.71 13.83
N PRO A 178 2.19 -2.65 13.31
CA PRO A 178 3.63 -2.55 13.00
C PRO A 178 4.00 -2.30 11.52
N TYR A 179 3.03 -2.27 10.60
CA TYR A 179 3.31 -2.22 9.17
C TYR A 179 3.74 -0.81 8.73
N GLN A 180 2.99 0.20 9.15
CA GLN A 180 3.29 1.59 8.86
C GLN A 180 4.08 2.23 10.01
N LYS A 181 5.28 2.74 9.70
CA LYS A 181 6.14 3.43 10.69
C LYS A 181 5.87 4.93 10.78
N SER A 182 5.40 5.54 9.69
CA SER A 182 5.14 6.98 9.67
C SER A 182 3.83 7.30 10.38
N ARG A 183 3.96 7.90 11.56
CA ARG A 183 2.83 8.32 12.40
C ARG A 183 1.97 9.38 11.73
N ASN A 184 2.60 10.37 11.08
CA ASN A 184 1.87 11.42 10.36
C ASN A 184 0.98 10.84 9.27
N LEU A 185 1.47 9.87 8.48
CA LEU A 185 0.68 9.20 7.45
C LEU A 185 -0.49 8.38 8.04
N THR A 186 -0.27 7.78 9.21
CA THR A 186 -1.32 7.03 9.91
C THR A 186 -2.42 7.97 10.42
N LEU A 187 -2.05 9.10 11.01
CA LEU A 187 -3.00 10.09 11.52
C LEU A 187 -3.79 10.76 10.40
N THR A 188 -3.14 11.12 9.28
CA THR A 188 -3.83 11.67 8.10
C THR A 188 -4.81 10.65 7.50
N PHE A 189 -4.43 9.38 7.47
CA PHE A 189 -5.33 8.31 7.04
C PHE A 189 -6.55 8.16 7.96
N LEU A 190 -6.34 8.13 9.28
CA LEU A 190 -7.41 8.00 10.26
C LEU A 190 -8.37 9.20 10.25
N ASP A 191 -7.88 10.42 10.05
CA ASP A 191 -8.70 11.63 9.86
C ASP A 191 -9.60 11.51 8.61
N HIS A 192 -9.03 11.04 7.50
CA HIS A 192 -9.78 10.81 6.26
C HIS A 192 -10.86 9.74 6.43
N ILE A 193 -10.55 8.60 7.05
CA ILE A 193 -11.53 7.56 7.33
C ILE A 193 -12.63 8.06 8.29
N SER A 194 -12.25 8.80 9.34
CA SER A 194 -13.22 9.35 10.29
C SER A 194 -14.20 10.28 9.57
N SER A 195 -13.68 11.10 8.65
CA SER A 195 -14.48 11.95 7.77
C SER A 195 -15.41 11.16 6.84
N MET A 196 -14.96 10.05 6.26
CA MET A 196 -15.79 9.13 5.45
C MET A 196 -16.90 8.50 6.28
N LEU A 197 -16.57 8.08 7.50
CA LEU A 197 -17.49 7.40 8.40
C LEU A 197 -18.69 8.28 8.77
N HIS A 198 -18.45 9.58 8.98
CA HIS A 198 -19.52 10.55 9.21
C HIS A 198 -20.49 10.67 8.03
N ARG A 199 -20.03 10.45 6.79
CA ARG A 199 -20.86 10.55 5.57
C ARG A 199 -21.68 9.29 5.29
N LEU A 200 -21.44 8.19 6.01
CA LEU A 200 -22.21 6.97 5.82
C LEU A 200 -23.69 7.16 6.16
N PRO A 201 -24.59 6.53 5.38
CA PRO A 201 -26.02 6.65 5.57
C PRO A 201 -26.46 6.08 6.93
N GLU A 202 -27.53 6.63 7.46
CA GLU A 202 -28.22 6.10 8.63
C GLU A 202 -29.58 5.58 8.21
N TRP A 203 -29.97 4.44 8.77
CA TRP A 203 -31.20 3.74 8.43
C TRP A 203 -32.26 3.97 9.49
N ASN A 204 -33.53 3.87 9.11
CA ASN A 204 -34.65 3.98 10.04
C ASN A 204 -34.68 2.77 11.01
N ASN A 205 -34.29 1.59 10.51
CA ASN A 205 -34.15 0.40 11.34
C ASN A 205 -32.81 0.43 12.09
N PRO A 206 -32.80 0.46 13.44
CA PRO A 206 -31.58 0.50 14.22
C PRO A 206 -30.67 -0.72 14.01
N VAL A 207 -31.24 -1.88 13.64
CA VAL A 207 -30.46 -3.10 13.37
C VAL A 207 -29.48 -2.90 12.21
N HIS A 208 -29.86 -2.13 11.20
CA HIS A 208 -28.99 -1.86 10.05
C HIS A 208 -27.87 -0.86 10.37
N ASN A 209 -28.02 -0.06 11.43
CA ASN A 209 -27.01 0.89 11.88
C ASN A 209 -25.89 0.20 12.68
N TYR A 210 -26.07 -1.05 13.12
CA TYR A 210 -25.07 -1.81 13.88
C TYR A 210 -23.71 -1.83 13.19
N TYR A 211 -23.64 -2.03 11.88
CA TYR A 211 -22.37 -2.05 11.14
C TYR A 211 -21.66 -0.69 11.14
N LYS A 212 -22.43 0.41 11.16
CA LYS A 212 -21.87 1.77 11.29
C LYS A 212 -21.31 1.96 12.71
N GLU A 213 -22.02 1.50 13.74
CA GLU A 213 -21.55 1.49 15.14
C GLU A 213 -20.25 0.70 15.29
N GLU A 214 -20.21 -0.53 14.78
CA GLU A 214 -19.05 -1.42 14.85
C GLU A 214 -17.81 -0.82 14.16
N LEU A 215 -18.02 -0.11 13.05
CA LEU A 215 -16.92 0.59 12.38
C LEU A 215 -16.44 1.82 13.17
N TYR A 216 -17.34 2.56 13.83
CA TYR A 216 -16.93 3.62 14.77
C TYR A 216 -16.07 3.07 15.90
N ASP A 217 -16.43 1.92 16.46
CA ASP A 217 -15.64 1.28 17.51
C ASP A 217 -14.28 0.83 16.99
N SER A 218 -14.24 0.24 15.79
CA SER A 218 -13.01 -0.19 15.15
C SER A 218 -12.05 0.97 14.87
N VAL A 219 -12.56 2.07 14.29
CA VAL A 219 -11.78 3.29 14.06
C VAL A 219 -11.34 3.93 15.38
N SER A 220 -12.20 3.94 16.39
CA SER A 220 -11.86 4.46 17.73
C SER A 220 -10.73 3.66 18.37
N ASN A 221 -10.77 2.33 18.27
CA ASN A 221 -9.70 1.47 18.76
C ASN A 221 -8.39 1.69 17.99
N ALA A 222 -8.46 1.91 16.66
CA ALA A 222 -7.27 2.24 15.85
C ALA A 222 -6.64 3.57 16.30
N TRP A 223 -7.44 4.62 16.52
CA TRP A 223 -6.95 5.88 17.07
C TRP A 223 -6.26 5.70 18.43
N ILE A 224 -6.89 4.97 19.35
CA ILE A 224 -6.32 4.71 20.68
C ILE A 224 -4.97 3.98 20.55
N SER A 225 -4.90 2.96 19.70
CA SER A 225 -3.67 2.19 19.47
C SER A 225 -2.52 3.07 18.96
N VAL A 226 -2.83 3.99 18.04
CA VAL A 226 -1.85 4.93 17.49
C VAL A 226 -1.39 5.91 18.57
N ILE A 227 -2.33 6.52 19.31
CA ILE A 227 -2.02 7.46 20.39
C ILE A 227 -1.16 6.81 21.49
N SER A 228 -1.53 5.60 21.94
CA SER A 228 -0.75 4.87 22.94
C SER A 228 0.64 4.48 22.44
N SER A 229 0.78 4.15 21.15
CA SER A 229 2.10 3.89 20.55
C SER A 229 2.96 5.17 20.51
N MET A 230 2.34 6.31 20.20
CA MET A 230 3.01 7.61 20.19
C MET A 230 3.48 8.06 21.57
N SER A 231 2.68 7.80 22.61
CA SER A 231 3.04 8.09 24.01
C SER A 231 4.30 7.33 24.42
N LYS A 232 4.40 6.05 24.05
CA LYS A 232 5.56 5.19 24.37
C LYS A 232 6.84 5.57 23.63
N GLU A 233 6.74 5.93 22.36
CA GLU A 233 7.90 6.23 21.50
C GLU A 233 8.32 7.71 21.55
N GLY A 234 7.53 8.55 22.22
CA GLY A 234 7.76 9.98 22.32
C GLY A 234 7.18 10.77 21.15
N PHE A 235 6.70 11.98 21.42
CA PHE A 235 5.91 12.78 20.48
C PHE A 235 6.75 13.70 19.57
N ASP A 236 8.00 13.33 19.27
CA ASP A 236 8.90 14.22 18.52
C ASP A 236 8.44 14.38 17.04
N GLY A 237 8.38 15.63 16.57
CA GLY A 237 8.05 15.98 15.18
C GLY A 237 6.57 15.94 14.76
N ILE A 238 5.61 15.87 15.69
CA ILE A 238 4.17 15.86 15.39
C ILE A 238 3.49 17.02 16.15
N ASN A 239 2.40 17.59 15.62
CA ASN A 239 1.64 18.65 16.27
C ASN A 239 0.40 18.07 16.97
N GLY A 240 0.51 17.74 18.26
CA GLY A 240 -0.52 16.99 18.98
C GLY A 240 -1.78 17.80 19.21
N ASN A 241 -1.61 19.10 19.41
CA ASN A 241 -2.72 20.04 19.53
C ASN A 241 -3.59 20.07 18.26
N GLU A 242 -3.00 20.00 17.08
CA GLU A 242 -3.74 19.99 15.82
C GLU A 242 -4.60 18.72 15.69
N TRP A 243 -4.01 17.57 16.01
CA TRP A 243 -4.71 16.28 15.96
C TRP A 243 -5.80 16.16 17.04
N ILE A 244 -5.57 16.68 18.24
CA ILE A 244 -6.58 16.75 19.30
C ILE A 244 -7.75 17.64 18.85
N ALA A 245 -7.48 18.81 18.26
CA ALA A 245 -8.54 19.70 17.77
C ALA A 245 -9.39 19.02 16.68
N LYS A 246 -8.76 18.30 15.75
CA LYS A 246 -9.47 17.47 14.75
C LYS A 246 -10.30 16.37 15.42
N LEU A 247 -9.76 15.69 16.41
CA LEU A 247 -10.45 14.62 17.14
C LEU A 247 -11.70 15.15 17.89
N ILE A 248 -11.60 16.32 18.51
CA ILE A 248 -12.75 16.99 19.17
C ILE A 248 -13.85 17.27 18.13
N LYS A 249 -13.49 17.80 16.96
CA LYS A 249 -14.44 18.02 15.86
C LYS A 249 -15.10 16.73 15.37
N HIS A 250 -14.35 15.63 15.25
CA HIS A 250 -14.91 14.32 14.91
C HIS A 250 -15.87 13.79 15.99
N ASN A 251 -15.56 14.03 17.26
CA ASN A 251 -16.43 13.64 18.36
C ASN A 251 -17.76 14.40 18.37
N GLU A 252 -17.73 15.71 18.12
CA GLU A 252 -18.94 16.52 17.96
C GLU A 252 -19.78 16.02 16.78
N THR A 253 -19.14 15.74 15.65
CA THR A 253 -19.82 15.26 14.42
C THR A 253 -20.42 13.86 14.58
N SER A 254 -19.80 12.99 15.39
CA SER A 254 -20.28 11.62 15.64
C SER A 254 -21.31 11.52 16.77
N GLY A 255 -21.62 12.62 17.47
CA GLY A 255 -22.53 12.59 18.62
C GLY A 255 -21.94 11.94 19.87
N GLY A 256 -20.61 12.02 20.07
CA GLY A 256 -19.95 11.54 21.28
C GLY A 256 -19.29 10.16 21.18
N ARG A 257 -19.24 9.55 20.00
CA ARG A 257 -18.69 8.20 19.81
C ARG A 257 -17.17 8.14 19.99
N PHE A 258 -16.47 9.23 19.67
CA PHE A 258 -15.02 9.34 19.85
C PHE A 258 -14.61 9.82 21.26
N LYS A 259 -15.55 9.94 22.20
CA LYS A 259 -15.28 10.45 23.55
C LYS A 259 -14.18 9.64 24.25
N ARG A 260 -14.25 8.32 24.15
CA ARG A 260 -13.23 7.41 24.70
C ARG A 260 -11.84 7.70 24.15
N VAL A 261 -11.73 8.01 22.86
CA VAL A 261 -10.45 8.35 22.21
C VAL A 261 -9.91 9.68 22.74
N ILE A 262 -10.78 10.69 22.90
CA ILE A 262 -10.38 11.99 23.47
C ILE A 262 -9.89 11.81 24.90
N ASP A 263 -10.58 11.02 25.71
CA ASP A 263 -10.21 10.79 27.10
C ASP A 263 -8.85 10.08 27.19
N THR A 264 -8.60 9.08 26.32
CA THR A 264 -7.26 8.45 26.22
C THR A 264 -6.20 9.41 25.72
N ALA A 265 -6.51 10.26 24.73
CA ALA A 265 -5.58 11.24 24.19
C ALA A 265 -5.18 12.24 25.27
N ARG A 266 -6.15 12.73 26.05
CA ARG A 266 -5.90 13.63 27.18
C ARG A 266 -5.03 12.97 28.23
N ASN A 267 -5.30 11.73 28.61
CA ASN A 267 -4.51 11.05 29.65
C ASN A 267 -3.06 10.80 29.22
N GLU A 268 -2.86 10.32 27.99
CA GLU A 268 -1.52 9.98 27.46
C GLU A 268 -0.71 11.24 27.11
N LEU A 269 -1.39 12.31 26.69
CA LEU A 269 -0.73 13.55 26.27
C LEU A 269 -0.70 14.63 27.37
N ALA A 270 -1.43 14.47 28.48
CA ALA A 270 -1.39 15.39 29.63
C ALA A 270 0.03 15.54 30.19
N CYS A 271 0.85 14.49 30.14
CA CYS A 271 2.25 14.54 30.56
C CYS A 271 3.15 15.39 29.64
N PHE A 272 2.70 15.70 28.41
CA PHE A 272 3.46 16.45 27.41
C PHE A 272 2.94 17.86 27.17
N PHE A 273 1.68 18.13 27.51
CA PHE A 273 1.09 19.45 27.47
C PHE A 273 1.14 20.10 28.85
N ILE A 274 2.19 20.89 29.09
CA ILE A 274 2.11 21.93 30.13
C ILE A 274 0.96 22.84 29.72
N GLU A 275 -0.07 22.82 30.56
CA GLU A 275 -1.33 23.53 30.47
C GLU A 275 -1.13 25.01 30.14
N LYS A 276 -1.03 25.33 28.86
CA LYS A 276 -1.26 26.67 28.32
C LYS A 276 -2.11 26.56 27.07
N ASP A 277 -3.36 26.97 27.26
CA ASP A 277 -4.30 27.41 26.24
C ASP A 277 -5.02 26.34 25.41
N LEU A 278 -5.93 25.60 26.05
CA LEU A 278 -7.22 25.24 25.44
C LEU A 278 -8.36 25.33 26.46
N ASN A 279 -8.57 26.53 27.02
CA ASN A 279 -9.83 26.91 27.64
C ASN A 279 -10.88 27.16 26.54
N VAL A 280 -11.39 26.09 25.92
CA VAL A 280 -12.68 26.15 25.25
C VAL A 280 -13.73 25.89 26.33
N SER A 281 -14.28 27.00 26.81
CA SER A 281 -15.40 27.14 27.73
C SER A 281 -16.37 25.95 27.79
N PHE A 282 -16.15 25.04 28.75
CA PHE A 282 -17.23 24.35 29.42
C PHE A 282 -17.44 25.03 30.76
N SER A 283 -18.32 26.02 30.76
CA SER A 283 -18.89 26.53 32.00
C SER A 283 -19.72 25.41 32.62
N ASN A 284 -19.16 24.76 33.64
CA ASN A 284 -19.96 24.18 34.69
C ASN A 284 -19.18 24.28 35.99
N ASN A 285 -19.68 25.17 36.83
CA ASN A 285 -19.35 25.32 38.23
C ASN A 285 -19.31 23.94 38.90
N ASN A 286 -18.17 23.55 39.45
CA ASN A 286 -18.05 23.27 40.89
C ASN A 286 -16.58 23.09 41.27
N ARG A 287 -16.18 24.02 42.13
CA ARG A 287 -14.90 24.20 42.80
C ARG A 287 -14.71 23.14 43.88
N LEU A 288 -13.64 22.34 43.82
CA LEU A 288 -12.94 21.64 44.92
C LEU A 288 -11.74 20.94 44.22
N GLY A 289 -10.53 21.49 44.14
CA GLY A 289 -9.63 21.71 45.27
C GLY A 289 -8.82 20.44 45.55
N PHE A 290 -7.83 20.11 44.70
CA PHE A 290 -6.79 19.14 45.02
C PHE A 290 -5.44 19.57 44.41
N ASP A 291 -4.55 20.01 45.28
CA ASP A 291 -3.13 20.20 45.00
C ASP A 291 -2.46 18.85 44.68
N PHE A 292 -1.65 18.79 43.63
CA PHE A 292 -0.63 17.75 43.50
C PHE A 292 0.75 18.38 43.40
N ALA A 293 1.51 18.15 44.47
CA ALA A 293 2.90 18.51 44.62
C ALA A 293 3.79 17.62 43.74
N SER A 294 4.76 18.27 43.09
CA SER A 294 6.18 17.91 42.97
C SER A 294 6.54 16.41 42.99
N CYS A 295 6.94 15.87 41.84
CA CYS A 295 7.79 14.67 41.77
C CYS A 295 9.22 15.07 41.36
N TYR A 296 10.15 14.85 42.28
CA TYR A 296 11.53 14.47 42.01
C TYR A 296 11.57 13.03 41.50
#